data_AF-A0A9Q0N275-F1
#
_entry.id   AF-A0A9Q0N275-F1
#
_cell.length_a   1.000
_cell.length_b   1.000
_cell.length_c   1.000
_cell.angle_alpha   90.00
_cell.angle_beta   90.00
_cell.angle_gamma   90.00
#
_symmetry.space_group_name_H-M   'P 1'
#
loop_
_entity.id
_entity.type
_entity.pdbx_description
1 polymer ?
#
loop_
_entity_poly.entity_id
_entity_poly.type
_entity_poly.pdbx_seq_one_letter_code
_entity_poly.pdbx_strand_id
1 'polypeptide(L)'
;MPKSKRDKKISLTKTTRKGLQWKQQIVEDIRNCVSKYPNIFMFSVQNMRNNLLKELRQEWKKNSRFIFGKNRIMQLGLGKSESDEPEVDLHKLAKRIHGQCGLLFTERSKDEVVEWSQNYTALEYARSGFVATETVVLPEGPMEDFSHAIEPHLRALGLPTKLEKGIVTLYKEHTVCVEGKPLTPEQARYLKLENESKLGSDFKVGNELKLGSDLKLENESKLGRDLKLENESKLGSDLKVGNELKLGSDLKFGNELKSVNEILKLIAKPMATFNLEIKCCWTKDGGFESIVEDETATDSGNAEGEDMDQEEADEDMSDNDE
;
A
#
# COMPACT_ATOMS: atom_id res chain seq x y z
N MET A 1 10.72 -47.76 1.43
CA MET A 1 10.22 -46.81 2.45
C MET A 1 9.66 -45.57 1.75
N PRO A 2 8.46 -45.08 2.09
CA PRO A 2 7.99 -43.80 1.61
C PRO A 2 8.98 -42.70 2.02
N LYS A 3 9.35 -41.80 1.10
CA LYS A 3 10.24 -40.67 1.41
C LYS A 3 9.62 -39.84 2.55
N SER A 4 10.41 -39.56 3.59
CA SER A 4 10.01 -38.63 4.65
C SER A 4 9.57 -37.31 4.01
N LYS A 5 8.28 -37.00 4.13
CA LYS A 5 7.68 -35.74 3.67
C LYS A 5 7.33 -34.93 4.91
N ARG A 6 7.72 -33.65 4.93
CA ARG A 6 7.27 -32.71 5.97
C ARG A 6 5.76 -32.60 5.92
N ASP A 7 5.16 -32.54 7.10
CA ASP A 7 3.72 -32.37 7.22
C ASP A 7 3.31 -31.02 6.62
N LYS A 8 2.30 -31.03 5.75
CA LYS A 8 1.83 -29.83 5.05
C LYS A 8 0.64 -29.30 5.82
N LYS A 9 0.82 -28.20 6.56
CA LYS A 9 -0.28 -27.50 7.22
C LYS A 9 -1.28 -27.00 6.16
N ILE A 10 -2.47 -27.60 6.12
CA ILE A 10 -3.54 -27.20 5.19
C ILE A 10 -4.36 -26.12 5.88
N SER A 11 -4.42 -24.93 5.27
CA SER A 11 -5.30 -23.84 5.72
C SER A 11 -6.75 -24.12 5.28
N LEU A 12 -7.71 -23.85 6.17
CA LEU A 12 -9.15 -23.96 5.87
C LEU A 12 -9.73 -22.67 5.26
N THR A 13 -8.87 -21.71 4.89
CA THR A 13 -9.27 -20.46 4.24
C THR A 13 -9.98 -20.73 2.91
N LYS A 14 -11.05 -19.97 2.64
CA LYS A 14 -11.87 -20.11 1.42
C LYS A 14 -11.23 -19.51 0.16
N THR A 15 -10.05 -18.91 0.26
CA THR A 15 -9.37 -18.28 -0.88
C THR A 15 -8.83 -19.33 -1.84
N THR A 16 -9.38 -19.35 -3.05
CA THR A 16 -8.90 -20.20 -4.14
C THR A 16 -7.79 -19.48 -4.90
N ARG A 17 -6.77 -20.23 -5.34
CA ARG A 17 -5.69 -19.66 -6.15
C ARG A 17 -6.23 -19.25 -7.51
N LYS A 18 -5.88 -18.04 -7.96
CA LYS A 18 -6.21 -17.55 -9.29
C LYS A 18 -5.52 -18.42 -10.35
N GLY A 19 -6.34 -19.01 -11.23
CA GLY A 19 -5.90 -20.00 -12.21
C GLY A 19 -5.46 -19.41 -13.55
N LEU A 20 -5.37 -20.27 -14.56
CA LEU A 20 -5.04 -19.87 -15.94
C LEU A 20 -6.06 -18.89 -16.52
N GLN A 21 -7.35 -19.08 -16.22
CA GLN A 21 -8.44 -18.22 -16.71
C GLN A 21 -8.25 -16.75 -16.34
N TRP A 22 -7.87 -16.47 -15.09
CA TRP A 22 -7.57 -15.11 -14.64
C TRP A 22 -6.45 -14.45 -15.45
N LYS A 23 -5.39 -15.22 -15.77
CA LYS A 23 -4.29 -14.71 -16.59
C LYS A 23 -4.71 -14.44 -18.03
N GLN A 24 -5.62 -15.26 -18.58
CA GLN A 24 -6.18 -15.04 -19.91
C GLN A 24 -7.05 -13.77 -19.95
N GLN A 25 -7.85 -13.53 -18.90
CA GLN A 25 -8.66 -12.33 -18.76
C GLN A 25 -7.79 -11.06 -18.77
N ILE A 26 -6.65 -11.03 -18.07
CA ILE A 26 -5.72 -9.89 -18.12
C ILE A 26 -5.19 -9.65 -19.56
N VAL A 27 -4.92 -10.70 -20.32
CA VAL A 27 -4.46 -10.58 -21.72
C VAL A 27 -5.57 -9.98 -22.60
N GLU A 28 -6.80 -10.44 -22.42
CA GLU A 28 -7.97 -9.90 -23.12
C GLU A 28 -8.23 -8.45 -22.74
N ASP A 29 -8.14 -8.09 -21.46
CA ASP A 29 -8.28 -6.72 -20.97
C ASP A 29 -7.24 -5.79 -21.58
N ILE A 30 -5.99 -6.24 -21.69
CA ILE A 30 -4.93 -5.48 -22.37
C ILE A 30 -5.31 -5.26 -23.84
N ARG A 31 -5.71 -6.30 -24.56
CA ARG A 31 -6.10 -6.18 -25.98
C ARG A 31 -7.31 -5.25 -26.17
N ASN A 32 -8.27 -5.30 -25.27
CA ASN A 32 -9.41 -4.38 -25.25
C ASN A 32 -8.96 -2.93 -25.01
N CYS A 33 -8.01 -2.71 -24.11
CA CYS A 33 -7.45 -1.39 -23.84
C CYS A 33 -6.64 -0.83 -25.02
N VAL A 34 -5.88 -1.68 -25.74
CA VAL A 34 -5.17 -1.28 -26.98
C VAL A 34 -6.15 -0.72 -28.02
N SER A 35 -7.29 -1.38 -28.20
CA SER A 35 -8.33 -0.91 -29.12
C SER A 35 -8.97 0.41 -28.65
N LYS A 36 -9.23 0.53 -27.34
CA LYS A 36 -9.97 1.66 -26.74
C LYS A 36 -9.17 2.96 -26.66
N TYR A 37 -7.91 2.90 -26.23
CA TYR A 37 -7.12 4.10 -25.91
C TYR A 37 -6.15 4.45 -27.05
N PRO A 38 -5.93 5.74 -27.33
CA PRO A 38 -4.99 6.16 -28.37
C PRO A 38 -3.52 6.04 -27.93
N ASN A 39 -3.24 6.12 -26.63
CA ASN A 39 -1.88 6.18 -26.08
C ASN A 39 -1.65 5.11 -25.03
N ILE A 40 -0.46 4.50 -25.08
CA ILE A 40 -0.01 3.46 -24.15
C ILE A 40 1.38 3.84 -23.65
N PHE A 41 1.56 3.87 -22.33
CA PHE A 41 2.83 4.18 -21.69
C PHE A 41 3.30 3.00 -20.86
N MET A 42 4.57 2.64 -21.00
CA MET A 42 5.22 1.75 -20.05
C MET A 42 5.81 2.59 -18.92
N PHE A 43 5.35 2.33 -17.71
CA PHE A 43 5.90 2.96 -16.52
C PHE A 43 6.69 1.95 -15.69
N SER A 44 7.77 2.39 -15.09
CA SER A 44 8.48 1.66 -14.04
C SER A 44 8.14 2.26 -12.69
N VAL A 45 8.06 1.42 -11.67
CA VAL A 45 7.78 1.86 -10.30
C VAL A 45 8.95 1.52 -9.40
N GLN A 46 9.38 2.51 -8.62
CA GLN A 46 10.30 2.33 -7.51
C GLN A 46 9.55 2.38 -6.19
N ASN A 47 9.90 1.48 -5.27
CA ASN A 47 9.35 1.43 -3.90
C ASN A 47 7.82 1.21 -3.87
N MET A 48 7.34 0.37 -4.77
CA MET A 48 5.92 0.09 -5.02
C MET A 48 5.13 -0.30 -3.74
N ARG A 49 3.94 0.29 -3.61
CA ARG A 49 2.91 -0.01 -2.61
C ARG A 49 1.55 -0.09 -3.29
N ASN A 50 0.75 -1.10 -2.94
CA ASN A 50 -0.56 -1.32 -3.56
C ASN A 50 -1.48 -0.11 -3.36
N ASN A 51 -1.49 0.50 -2.18
CA ASN A 51 -2.38 1.63 -1.86
C ASN A 51 -2.16 2.83 -2.78
N LEU A 52 -0.90 3.21 -3.02
CA LEU A 52 -0.57 4.34 -3.89
C LEU A 52 -1.05 4.09 -5.33
N LEU A 53 -0.88 2.88 -5.85
CA LEU A 53 -1.40 2.56 -7.19
C LEU A 53 -2.93 2.48 -7.21
N LYS A 54 -3.58 2.07 -6.12
CA LYS A 54 -5.05 2.15 -6.00
C LYS A 54 -5.53 3.59 -6.07
N GLU A 55 -4.88 4.51 -5.35
CA GLU A 55 -5.17 5.94 -5.39
C GLU A 55 -4.99 6.51 -6.81
N LEU A 56 -3.86 6.21 -7.45
CA LEU A 56 -3.60 6.59 -8.85
C LEU A 56 -4.66 6.07 -9.81
N ARG A 57 -5.06 4.80 -9.67
CA ARG A 57 -6.12 4.20 -10.48
C ARG A 57 -7.45 4.92 -10.31
N GLN A 58 -7.80 5.37 -9.10
CA GLN A 58 -9.03 6.11 -8.86
C GLN A 58 -8.97 7.52 -9.44
N GLU A 59 -7.86 8.24 -9.26
CA GLU A 59 -7.67 9.58 -9.80
C GLU A 59 -7.75 9.60 -11.34
N TRP A 60 -7.22 8.57 -12.00
CA TRP A 60 -7.16 8.47 -13.46
C TRP A 60 -8.27 7.63 -14.09
N LYS A 61 -9.24 7.13 -13.30
CA LYS A 61 -10.28 6.17 -13.72
C LYS A 61 -11.11 6.65 -14.91
N LYS A 62 -11.31 7.96 -15.06
CA LYS A 62 -12.22 8.54 -16.07
C LYS A 62 -11.72 8.35 -17.50
N ASN A 63 -10.43 8.59 -17.76
CA ASN A 63 -9.86 8.64 -19.11
C ASN A 63 -8.66 7.72 -19.31
N SER A 64 -8.34 6.91 -18.30
CA SER A 64 -7.15 6.08 -18.32
C SER A 64 -7.34 4.77 -17.57
N ARG A 65 -6.45 3.81 -17.82
CA ARG A 65 -6.43 2.50 -17.18
C ARG A 65 -4.99 2.09 -16.88
N PHE A 66 -4.69 1.85 -15.60
CA PHE A 66 -3.43 1.25 -15.18
C PHE A 66 -3.55 -0.27 -15.11
N ILE A 67 -2.62 -0.97 -15.76
CA ILE A 67 -2.44 -2.42 -15.69
C ILE A 67 -1.05 -2.67 -15.09
N PHE A 68 -1.00 -3.37 -13.96
CA PHE A 68 0.24 -3.75 -13.31
C PHE A 68 0.11 -5.21 -12.91
N GLY A 69 0.88 -6.07 -13.56
CA GLY A 69 0.79 -7.52 -13.39
C GLY A 69 2.07 -8.19 -13.87
N LYS A 70 2.04 -9.51 -14.07
CA LYS A 70 3.23 -10.24 -14.51
C LYS A 70 3.70 -9.76 -15.88
N ASN A 71 4.97 -9.35 -15.97
CA ASN A 71 5.61 -8.89 -17.20
C ASN A 71 5.32 -9.79 -18.40
N ARG A 72 5.40 -11.11 -18.20
CA ARG A 72 5.17 -12.09 -19.28
C ARG A 72 3.73 -12.10 -19.81
N ILE A 73 2.76 -11.80 -18.96
CA ILE A 73 1.34 -11.69 -19.31
C ILE A 73 1.10 -10.38 -20.06
N MET A 74 1.68 -9.28 -19.59
CA MET A 74 1.57 -8.00 -20.28
C MET A 74 2.18 -8.04 -21.69
N GLN A 75 3.37 -8.64 -21.82
CA GLN A 75 4.01 -8.90 -23.11
C GLN A 75 3.18 -9.76 -24.05
N LEU A 76 2.37 -10.69 -23.52
CA LEU A 76 1.47 -11.52 -24.33
C LEU A 76 0.24 -10.73 -24.79
N GLY A 77 -0.27 -9.81 -23.96
CA GLY A 77 -1.36 -8.90 -24.34
C GLY A 77 -0.98 -7.96 -25.47
N LEU A 78 0.24 -7.42 -25.44
CA LEU A 78 0.77 -6.50 -26.47
C LEU A 78 1.28 -7.21 -27.73
N GLY A 79 1.56 -8.51 -27.66
CA GLY A 79 2.22 -9.27 -28.73
C GLY A 79 3.76 -9.25 -28.61
N LYS A 80 4.40 -10.40 -28.83
CA LYS A 80 5.88 -10.53 -28.69
C LYS A 80 6.64 -10.34 -30.00
N SER A 81 5.94 -10.44 -31.12
CA SER A 81 6.47 -10.34 -32.47
C SER A 81 5.48 -9.59 -33.35
N GLU A 82 5.96 -9.09 -34.49
CA GLU A 82 5.16 -8.40 -35.51
C GLU A 82 3.96 -9.22 -36.01
N SER A 83 4.03 -10.55 -35.93
CA SER A 83 2.94 -11.45 -36.34
C SER A 83 1.79 -11.58 -35.33
N ASP A 84 2.00 -11.20 -34.07
CA ASP A 84 1.08 -11.40 -32.95
C ASP A 84 0.69 -10.06 -32.29
N GLU A 85 1.19 -8.93 -32.81
CA GLU A 85 0.84 -7.62 -32.29
C GLU A 85 -0.55 -7.18 -32.78
N PRO A 86 -1.42 -6.67 -31.88
CA PRO A 86 -2.71 -6.11 -32.27
C PRO A 86 -2.59 -4.85 -33.13
N GLU A 87 -1.52 -4.09 -32.94
CA GLU A 87 -1.25 -2.81 -33.60
C GLU A 87 0.24 -2.71 -33.95
N VAL A 88 0.56 -1.94 -34.99
CA VAL A 88 1.92 -1.81 -35.51
C VAL A 88 2.87 -1.28 -34.44
N ASP A 89 4.05 -1.88 -34.33
CA ASP A 89 5.14 -1.49 -33.42
C ASP A 89 4.90 -1.75 -31.93
N LEU A 90 3.77 -2.34 -31.54
CA LEU A 90 3.47 -2.63 -30.16
C LEU A 90 4.37 -3.71 -29.55
N HIS A 91 4.87 -4.63 -30.38
CA HIS A 91 5.88 -5.62 -29.98
C HIS A 91 7.20 -4.97 -29.52
N LYS A 92 7.53 -3.75 -30.00
CA LYS A 92 8.70 -2.99 -29.53
C LYS A 92 8.50 -2.53 -28.10
N LEU A 93 7.28 -2.09 -27.74
CA LEU A 93 6.91 -1.75 -26.36
C LEU A 93 7.01 -2.99 -25.46
N ALA A 94 6.49 -4.14 -25.90
CA ALA A 94 6.54 -5.38 -25.15
C ALA A 94 7.97 -5.83 -24.81
N LYS A 95 8.92 -5.66 -25.73
CA LYS A 95 10.35 -5.98 -25.54
C LYS A 95 11.03 -5.14 -24.45
N ARG A 96 10.45 -4.01 -24.05
CA ARG A 96 11.01 -3.14 -22.99
C ARG A 96 10.50 -3.49 -21.60
N ILE A 97 9.47 -4.33 -21.49
CA ILE A 97 8.84 -4.69 -20.22
C ILE A 97 9.74 -5.65 -19.42
N HIS A 98 10.53 -5.08 -18.52
CA HIS A 98 11.38 -5.80 -17.57
C HIS A 98 11.36 -5.13 -16.20
N GLY A 99 11.68 -5.87 -15.12
CA GLY A 99 11.66 -5.32 -13.76
C GLY A 99 10.25 -5.03 -13.22
N GLN A 100 10.13 -4.03 -12.36
CA GLN A 100 8.85 -3.58 -11.78
C GLN A 100 8.19 -2.56 -12.71
N CYS A 101 7.46 -3.05 -13.71
CA CYS A 101 6.82 -2.21 -14.73
C CYS A 101 5.32 -2.49 -14.84
N GLY A 102 4.60 -1.52 -15.38
CA GLY A 102 3.20 -1.63 -15.77
C GLY A 102 2.89 -0.83 -17.04
N LEU A 103 1.63 -0.89 -17.44
CA LEU A 103 1.09 -0.21 -18.61
C LEU A 103 0.02 0.78 -18.19
N LEU A 104 0.12 2.00 -18.71
CA LEU A 104 -0.88 3.04 -18.59
C LEU A 104 -1.50 3.27 -19.97
N PHE A 105 -2.78 2.96 -20.11
CA PHE A 105 -3.57 3.27 -21.29
C PHE A 105 -4.32 4.58 -21.03
N THR A 106 -4.26 5.55 -21.92
CA THR A 106 -4.86 6.87 -21.66
C THR A 106 -5.24 7.60 -22.94
N GLU A 107 -6.21 8.51 -22.82
CA GLU A 107 -6.57 9.51 -23.83
C GLU A 107 -5.69 10.77 -23.75
N ARG A 108 -4.92 10.94 -22.66
CA ARG A 108 -4.05 12.12 -22.44
C ARG A 108 -2.83 12.10 -23.36
N SER A 109 -2.29 13.27 -23.65
CA SER A 109 -1.13 13.42 -24.53
C SER A 109 0.16 12.96 -23.85
N LYS A 110 1.19 12.67 -24.66
CA LYS A 110 2.53 12.30 -24.17
C LYS A 110 3.11 13.34 -23.21
N ASP A 111 3.05 14.62 -23.60
CA ASP A 111 3.65 15.70 -22.81
C ASP A 111 3.00 15.80 -21.43
N GLU A 112 1.67 15.70 -21.37
CA GLU A 112 0.91 15.73 -20.11
C GLU A 112 1.29 14.57 -19.19
N VAL A 113 1.40 13.35 -19.73
CA VAL A 113 1.71 12.15 -18.94
C VAL A 113 3.16 12.17 -18.44
N VAL A 114 4.11 12.62 -19.28
CA VAL A 114 5.52 12.72 -18.89
C VAL A 114 5.71 13.81 -17.83
N GLU A 115 5.15 15.01 -18.03
CA GLU A 115 5.21 16.11 -17.06
C GLU A 115 4.56 15.71 -15.72
N TRP A 116 3.40 15.05 -15.77
CA TRP A 116 2.75 14.52 -14.56
C TRP A 116 3.65 13.53 -13.82
N SER A 117 4.25 12.56 -14.53
CA SER A 117 5.09 11.54 -13.90
C SER A 117 6.33 12.11 -13.23
N GLN A 118 6.92 13.17 -13.79
CA GLN A 118 8.09 13.84 -13.22
C GLN A 118 7.74 14.60 -11.93
N ASN A 119 6.51 15.09 -11.81
CA ASN A 119 6.03 15.83 -10.65
C ASN A 119 5.40 14.92 -9.57
N TYR A 120 5.02 13.69 -9.92
CA TYR A 120 4.40 12.77 -8.98
C TYR A 120 5.44 12.08 -8.10
N THR A 121 5.42 12.40 -6.81
CA THR A 121 6.20 11.68 -5.79
C THR A 121 5.33 11.45 -4.56
N ALA A 122 5.48 10.30 -3.92
CA ALA A 122 4.79 10.00 -2.67
C ALA A 122 5.80 9.50 -1.63
N LEU A 123 5.69 10.01 -0.41
CA LEU A 123 6.54 9.61 0.71
C LEU A 123 6.03 8.31 1.32
N GLU A 124 6.95 7.40 1.61
CA GLU A 124 6.65 6.06 2.10
C GLU A 124 7.64 5.63 3.19
N TYR A 125 7.22 4.70 4.05
CA TYR A 125 8.11 4.12 5.04
C TYR A 125 9.14 3.20 4.41
N ALA A 126 10.40 3.41 4.78
CA ALA A 126 11.51 2.61 4.31
C ALA A 126 11.41 1.15 4.76
N ARG A 127 11.97 0.25 3.94
CA ARG A 127 12.07 -1.19 4.24
C ARG A 127 13.51 -1.55 4.56
N SER A 128 13.72 -2.79 5.01
CA SER A 128 15.06 -3.34 5.14
C SER A 128 15.84 -3.16 3.84
N GLY A 129 17.12 -2.77 3.95
CA GLY A 129 18.02 -2.52 2.83
C GLY A 129 18.00 -1.08 2.30
N PHE A 130 16.99 -0.27 2.63
CA PHE A 130 16.99 1.15 2.24
C PHE A 130 18.08 1.91 2.98
N VAL A 131 18.75 2.82 2.28
CA VAL A 131 19.73 3.72 2.89
C VAL A 131 18.98 4.78 3.68
N ALA A 132 19.27 4.91 4.98
CA ALA A 132 18.66 5.93 5.82
C ALA A 132 19.05 7.33 5.32
N THR A 133 18.05 8.19 5.13
CA THR A 133 18.23 9.58 4.66
C THR A 133 18.68 10.53 5.76
N GLU A 134 18.55 10.13 7.01
CA GLU A 134 18.98 10.90 8.18
C GLU A 134 19.26 9.95 9.36
N THR A 135 19.92 10.47 10.39
CA THR A 135 20.16 9.74 11.64
C THR A 135 19.00 9.97 12.59
N VAL A 136 18.39 8.89 13.10
CA VAL A 136 17.30 8.95 14.08
C VAL A 136 17.78 8.41 15.42
N VAL A 137 17.66 9.25 16.45
CA VAL A 137 18.01 8.92 17.84
C VAL A 137 16.80 9.15 18.72
N LEU A 138 16.41 8.13 19.48
CA LEU A 138 15.31 8.21 20.45
C LEU A 138 15.88 8.58 21.82
N PRO A 139 15.42 9.69 22.42
CA PRO A 139 15.86 10.10 23.74
C PRO A 139 15.37 9.12 24.82
N GLU A 140 16.08 9.08 25.94
CA GLU A 140 15.60 8.43 27.16
C GLU A 140 14.34 9.15 27.68
N GLY A 141 13.34 8.39 28.14
CA GLY A 141 12.12 8.96 28.71
C GLY A 141 10.84 8.16 28.43
N PRO A 142 9.70 8.65 28.95
CA PRO A 142 8.40 8.03 28.75
C PRO A 142 7.92 8.17 27.30
N MET A 143 7.38 7.08 26.76
CA MET A 143 6.74 6.96 25.46
C MET A 143 5.22 6.80 25.67
N GLU A 144 4.56 7.89 26.07
CA GLU A 144 3.15 7.92 26.46
C GLU A 144 2.19 7.52 25.33
N ASP A 145 2.62 7.69 24.08
CA ASP A 145 1.84 7.36 22.88
C ASP A 145 1.74 5.85 22.61
N PHE A 146 2.60 5.04 23.23
CA PHE A 146 2.61 3.60 23.02
C PHE A 146 1.76 2.89 24.07
N SER A 147 0.86 2.02 23.59
CA SER A 147 0.11 1.13 24.48
C SER A 147 1.06 0.23 25.26
N HIS A 148 0.82 0.07 26.56
CA HIS A 148 1.58 -0.86 27.42
C HIS A 148 1.65 -2.29 26.87
N ALA A 149 0.66 -2.71 26.06
CA ALA A 149 0.63 -4.02 25.43
C ALA A 149 1.69 -4.23 24.34
N ILE A 150 2.19 -3.17 23.71
CA ILE A 150 3.22 -3.25 22.66
C ILE A 150 4.64 -3.32 23.24
N GLU A 151 4.81 -3.03 24.53
CA GLU A 151 6.12 -2.98 25.16
C GLU A 151 6.95 -4.27 25.00
N PRO A 152 6.38 -5.49 25.16
CA PRO A 152 7.14 -6.71 24.90
C PRO A 152 7.62 -6.83 23.45
N HIS A 153 6.83 -6.32 22.50
CA HIS A 153 7.21 -6.29 21.08
C HIS A 153 8.33 -5.29 20.83
N LEU A 154 8.25 -4.06 21.40
CA LEU A 154 9.32 -3.06 21.31
C LEU A 154 10.64 -3.60 21.87
N ARG A 155 10.59 -4.26 23.03
CA ARG A 155 11.76 -4.91 23.63
C ARG A 155 12.31 -6.04 22.74
N ALA A 156 11.43 -6.86 22.17
CA ALA A 156 11.82 -7.97 21.29
C ALA A 156 12.47 -7.48 19.98
N LEU A 157 12.09 -6.29 19.50
CA LEU A 157 12.75 -5.65 18.35
C LEU A 157 14.13 -5.08 18.70
N GLY A 158 14.47 -4.94 19.99
CA GLY A 158 15.76 -4.45 20.47
C GLY A 158 15.73 -3.08 21.15
N LEU A 159 14.55 -2.43 21.29
CA LEU A 159 14.46 -1.17 22.00
C LEU A 159 14.70 -1.37 23.50
N PRO A 160 15.45 -0.47 24.15
CA PRO A 160 15.67 -0.51 25.59
C PRO A 160 14.46 0.04 26.34
N THR A 161 13.35 -0.68 26.31
CA THR A 161 12.11 -0.30 27.00
C THR A 161 11.88 -1.07 28.30
N LYS A 162 11.15 -0.42 29.21
CA LYS A 162 10.54 -1.02 30.40
C LYS A 162 9.19 -0.35 30.67
N LEU A 163 8.34 -1.00 31.46
CA LEU A 163 7.11 -0.38 31.96
C LEU A 163 7.38 0.32 33.29
N GLU A 164 7.22 1.64 33.32
CA GLU A 164 7.21 2.43 34.55
C GLU A 164 5.81 2.97 34.80
N LYS A 165 5.18 2.56 35.91
CA LYS A 165 3.81 2.98 36.26
C LYS A 165 2.77 2.76 35.15
N GLY A 166 2.96 1.71 34.34
CA GLY A 166 2.07 1.38 33.21
C GLY A 166 2.36 2.14 31.92
N ILE A 167 3.40 2.99 31.89
CA ILE A 167 3.83 3.74 30.70
C ILE A 167 5.10 3.10 30.15
N VAL A 168 5.14 2.89 28.84
CA VAL A 168 6.35 2.43 28.15
C VAL A 168 7.43 3.49 28.27
N THR A 169 8.61 3.16 28.76
CA THR A 169 9.69 4.12 29.02
C THR A 169 10.99 3.58 28.44
N LEU A 170 11.67 4.37 27.60
CA LEU A 170 13.07 4.09 27.24
C LEU A 170 13.93 4.39 28.46
N TYR A 171 14.74 3.42 28.90
CA TYR A 171 15.66 3.60 30.03
C TYR A 171 17.07 4.04 29.62
N LYS A 172 17.31 4.17 28.31
CA LYS A 172 18.52 4.77 27.74
C LYS A 172 18.21 5.28 26.34
N GLU A 173 18.98 6.26 25.89
CA GLU A 173 18.97 6.71 24.51
C GLU A 173 19.25 5.53 23.54
N HIS A 174 18.57 5.54 22.39
CA HIS A 174 18.72 4.50 21.37
C HIS A 174 18.80 5.10 19.96
N THR A 175 19.93 4.89 19.29
CA THR A 175 20.07 5.20 17.86
C THR A 175 19.32 4.16 17.02
N VAL A 176 18.22 4.58 16.38
CA VAL A 176 17.41 3.73 15.50
C VAL A 176 18.16 3.49 14.19
N CYS A 177 18.60 4.54 13.52
CA CYS A 177 19.35 4.44 12.27
C CYS A 177 20.36 5.57 12.14
N VAL A 178 21.34 5.38 11.26
CA VAL A 178 22.38 6.37 10.95
C VAL A 178 22.32 6.68 9.46
N GLU A 179 22.35 7.97 9.13
CA GLU A 179 22.35 8.47 7.77
C GLU A 179 23.41 7.76 6.91
N GLY A 180 23.04 7.42 5.67
CA GLY A 180 23.93 6.78 4.71
C GLY A 180 24.16 5.27 4.94
N LYS A 181 23.56 4.67 5.97
CA LYS A 181 23.63 3.21 6.20
C LYS A 181 22.34 2.49 5.79
N PRO A 182 22.44 1.25 5.27
CA PRO A 182 21.26 0.44 4.98
C PRO A 182 20.53 0.04 6.27
N LEU A 183 19.22 0.16 6.27
CA LEU A 183 18.34 -0.20 7.38
C LEU A 183 18.26 -1.72 7.53
N THR A 184 18.34 -2.21 8.78
CA THR A 184 18.01 -3.59 9.11
C THR A 184 16.49 -3.80 9.16
N PRO A 185 15.99 -5.05 9.14
CA PRO A 185 14.56 -5.33 9.29
C PRO A 185 13.95 -4.74 10.57
N GLU A 186 14.68 -4.75 11.68
CA GLU A 186 14.25 -4.18 12.96
C GLU A 186 14.16 -2.65 12.88
N GLN A 187 15.15 -2.00 12.27
CA GLN A 187 15.16 -0.54 12.09
C GLN A 187 14.03 -0.05 11.20
N ALA A 188 13.77 -0.74 10.10
CA ALA A 188 12.64 -0.45 9.22
C ALA A 188 11.29 -0.68 9.94
N ARG A 189 11.20 -1.68 10.83
CA ARG A 189 10.00 -1.89 11.65
C ARG A 189 9.79 -0.74 12.60
N TYR A 190 10.83 -0.27 13.30
CA TYR A 190 10.71 0.93 14.13
C TYR A 190 10.09 2.04 13.33
N LEU A 191 10.66 2.36 12.18
CA LEU A 191 10.22 3.49 11.37
C LEU A 191 8.75 3.42 10.89
N LYS A 192 8.12 2.23 10.95
CA LYS A 192 6.73 1.99 10.53
C LYS A 192 5.71 1.95 11.68
N LEU A 193 6.15 1.78 12.94
CA LEU A 193 5.28 1.38 14.07
C LEU A 193 4.06 2.30 14.34
N GLU A 194 4.08 3.58 13.95
CA GLU A 194 2.97 4.50 14.22
C GLU A 194 1.68 4.17 13.45
N ASN A 195 1.76 3.48 12.32
CA ASN A 195 0.55 3.14 11.56
C ASN A 195 -0.25 1.97 12.18
N GLU A 196 0.38 1.13 13.01
CA GLU A 196 -0.32 0.00 13.65
C GLU A 196 -0.99 0.41 14.96
N SER A 197 -0.47 1.42 15.68
CA SER A 197 -1.09 1.92 16.91
C SER A 197 -2.34 2.78 16.66
N LYS A 198 -2.39 3.52 15.54
CA LYS A 198 -3.59 4.26 15.11
C LYS A 198 -4.66 3.37 14.47
N LEU A 199 -4.29 2.22 13.90
CA LEU A 199 -5.28 1.26 13.36
C LEU A 199 -6.10 0.55 14.44
N GLY A 200 -5.70 0.66 15.71
CA GLY A 200 -6.49 0.18 16.85
C GLY A 200 -7.69 1.07 17.20
N SER A 201 -7.78 2.29 16.67
CA SER A 201 -8.90 3.21 16.92
C SER A 201 -9.86 3.38 15.73
N ASP A 202 -9.48 2.94 14.53
CA ASP A 202 -10.32 3.04 13.33
C ASP A 202 -10.79 1.64 12.87
N PHE A 203 -11.67 1.01 13.66
CA PHE A 203 -12.48 -0.10 13.16
C PHE A 203 -13.52 0.46 12.18
N LYS A 204 -13.15 0.61 10.91
CA LYS A 204 -14.11 0.84 9.81
C LYS A 204 -14.77 -0.49 9.45
N VAL A 205 -16.03 -0.64 9.85
CA VAL A 205 -16.93 -1.66 9.30
C VAL A 205 -17.14 -1.34 7.82
N GLY A 206 -16.59 -2.17 6.93
CA GLY A 206 -16.90 -2.15 5.51
C GLY A 206 -18.33 -2.61 5.24
N ASN A 207 -18.90 -2.07 4.17
CA ASN A 207 -20.31 -2.16 3.77
C ASN A 207 -20.96 -3.56 3.93
N GLU A 208 -22.21 -3.52 4.39
CA GLU A 208 -23.15 -4.62 4.64
C GLU A 208 -22.96 -5.43 5.94
N LEU A 209 -23.21 -4.79 7.08
CA LEU A 209 -23.78 -5.50 8.24
C LEU A 209 -25.30 -5.28 8.27
N LYS A 210 -26.07 -6.22 7.71
CA LYS A 210 -27.49 -6.37 8.06
C LYS A 210 -27.55 -6.98 9.46
N LEU A 211 -27.65 -6.12 10.47
CA LEU A 211 -27.87 -6.52 11.85
C LEU A 211 -29.28 -7.13 11.95
N GLY A 212 -29.35 -8.46 12.00
CA GLY A 212 -30.57 -9.20 12.30
C GLY A 212 -31.10 -8.85 13.69
N SER A 213 -32.40 -9.03 13.87
CA SER A 213 -33.29 -8.42 14.86
C SER A 213 -32.96 -8.58 16.35
N ASP A 214 -31.93 -9.33 16.73
CA ASP A 214 -31.69 -9.70 18.13
C ASP A 214 -30.22 -9.47 18.51
N LEU A 215 -29.89 -8.23 18.88
CA LEU A 215 -28.63 -7.91 19.55
C LEU A 215 -28.93 -7.20 20.87
N LYS A 216 -28.94 -7.99 21.95
CA LYS A 216 -28.84 -7.48 23.32
C LYS A 216 -27.39 -7.13 23.60
N LEU A 217 -27.11 -5.85 23.86
CA LEU A 217 -25.88 -5.42 24.49
C LEU A 217 -26.05 -5.52 26.00
N GLU A 218 -25.48 -6.56 26.61
CA GLU A 218 -25.37 -6.65 28.07
C GLU A 218 -23.99 -6.17 28.53
N ASN A 219 -24.05 -5.20 29.43
CA ASN A 219 -23.05 -4.72 30.40
C ASN A 219 -21.69 -4.22 29.88
N GLU A 220 -21.55 -2.89 30.05
CA GLU A 220 -20.30 -2.11 30.16
C GLU A 220 -19.36 -2.11 28.94
N SER A 221 -19.78 -1.43 27.88
CA SER A 221 -18.87 -0.93 26.84
C SER A 221 -18.75 0.59 26.97
N LYS A 222 -17.58 1.10 27.39
CA LYS A 222 -17.28 2.54 27.30
C LYS A 222 -16.91 2.87 25.86
N LEU A 223 -17.81 3.55 25.14
CA LEU A 223 -17.52 4.10 23.82
C LEU A 223 -16.57 5.30 23.96
N GLY A 224 -15.47 5.27 23.20
CA GLY A 224 -14.49 6.36 23.11
C GLY A 224 -15.09 7.64 22.50
N ARG A 225 -14.36 8.75 22.65
CA ARG A 225 -14.88 10.12 22.62
C ARG A 225 -15.47 10.65 21.31
N ASP A 226 -15.31 9.99 20.17
CA ASP A 226 -15.77 10.55 18.89
C ASP A 226 -16.55 9.51 18.06
N LEU A 227 -17.87 9.66 18.03
CA LEU A 227 -18.77 8.91 17.15
C LEU A 227 -19.41 9.91 16.20
N LYS A 228 -18.81 10.07 15.02
CA LYS A 228 -19.33 10.94 13.96
C LYS A 228 -20.19 10.11 13.02
N LEU A 229 -21.51 10.25 13.14
CA LEU A 229 -22.46 9.69 12.18
C LEU A 229 -22.62 10.71 11.03
N GLU A 230 -22.17 10.36 9.82
CA GLU A 230 -22.40 11.18 8.64
C GLU A 230 -23.46 10.52 7.74
N ASN A 231 -24.52 11.32 7.51
CA ASN A 231 -25.59 11.27 6.52
C ASN A 231 -26.28 9.93 6.16
N GLU A 232 -27.59 9.95 6.40
CA GLU A 232 -28.62 8.95 6.06
C GLU A 232 -28.65 7.65 6.88
N SER A 233 -28.85 7.79 8.20
CA SER A 233 -29.36 6.67 9.02
C SER A 233 -30.85 6.88 9.31
N LYS A 234 -31.74 6.09 8.70
CA LYS A 234 -33.15 6.00 9.15
C LYS A 234 -33.21 5.08 10.36
N LEU A 235 -33.46 5.66 11.53
CA LEU A 235 -33.74 4.92 12.76
C LEU A 235 -35.18 4.40 12.73
N GLY A 236 -35.34 3.07 12.72
CA GLY A 236 -36.63 2.39 12.90
C GLY A 236 -37.20 2.62 14.31
N SER A 237 -38.51 2.45 14.45
CA SER A 237 -39.39 2.99 15.51
C SER A 237 -39.16 2.52 16.95
N ASP A 238 -38.21 1.63 17.23
CA ASP A 238 -38.25 0.81 18.45
C ASP A 238 -37.05 1.02 19.39
N LEU A 239 -36.53 2.25 19.51
CA LEU A 239 -35.50 2.57 20.49
C LEU A 239 -36.12 3.11 21.80
N LYS A 240 -36.16 2.27 22.85
CA LYS A 240 -36.39 2.74 24.23
C LYS A 240 -35.06 3.16 24.85
N VAL A 241 -34.88 4.47 25.05
CA VAL A 241 -33.78 5.04 25.82
C VAL A 241 -34.18 5.04 27.30
N GLY A 242 -33.48 4.24 28.11
CA GLY A 242 -33.61 4.26 29.57
C GLY A 242 -32.96 5.51 30.17
N ASN A 243 -33.65 6.14 31.11
CA ASN A 243 -33.31 7.43 31.71
C ASN A 243 -31.91 7.48 32.35
N GLU A 244 -31.06 8.38 31.84
CA GLU A 244 -30.27 9.40 32.57
C GLU A 244 -28.97 9.73 31.81
N LEU A 245 -28.99 10.81 31.03
CA LEU A 245 -27.77 11.55 30.67
C LEU A 245 -28.04 13.03 30.92
N LYS A 246 -27.55 13.54 32.05
CA LYS A 246 -27.44 14.98 32.33
C LYS A 246 -26.12 15.48 31.74
N LEU A 247 -26.19 16.26 30.67
CA LEU A 247 -25.06 17.03 30.16
C LEU A 247 -25.02 18.38 30.90
N GLY A 248 -24.12 18.47 31.88
CA GLY A 248 -23.82 19.71 32.58
C GLY A 248 -22.98 20.64 31.71
N SER A 249 -23.38 21.91 31.68
CA SER A 249 -22.63 23.04 31.15
C SER A 249 -21.36 23.26 31.97
N ASP A 250 -20.20 22.83 31.45
CA ASP A 250 -18.86 23.40 31.73
C ASP A 250 -17.78 22.51 31.10
N LEU A 251 -17.40 22.80 29.85
CA LEU A 251 -16.13 22.34 29.30
C LEU A 251 -15.36 23.54 28.76
N LYS A 252 -14.43 24.04 29.58
CA LYS A 252 -13.36 24.94 29.17
C LYS A 252 -12.26 24.08 28.53
N PHE A 253 -11.92 24.37 27.28
CA PHE A 253 -10.74 23.79 26.63
C PHE A 253 -9.48 24.42 27.23
N GLY A 254 -8.73 23.64 28.00
CA GLY A 254 -7.39 23.99 28.46
C GLY A 254 -6.39 23.83 27.32
N ASN A 255 -5.68 24.91 27.00
CA ASN A 255 -4.56 24.93 26.05
C ASN A 255 -3.35 24.17 26.62
N GLU A 256 -3.25 22.85 26.45
CA GLU A 256 -2.02 22.07 26.71
C GLU A 256 -1.84 20.89 25.71
N LEU A 257 -1.86 21.15 24.41
CA LEU A 257 -1.53 20.16 23.36
C LEU A 257 -0.21 20.51 22.63
N LYS A 258 0.89 20.68 23.37
CA LYS A 258 2.19 21.05 22.77
C LYS A 258 3.38 20.12 23.05
N SER A 259 3.25 19.00 23.78
CA SER A 259 4.42 18.13 24.07
C SER A 259 4.28 16.64 23.72
N VAL A 260 3.12 16.16 23.28
CA VAL A 260 2.85 14.71 23.12
C VAL A 260 3.17 14.20 21.71
N ASN A 261 4.24 14.68 21.07
CA ASN A 261 4.41 14.41 19.63
C ASN A 261 5.87 14.34 19.17
N GLU A 262 6.85 14.19 20.05
CA GLU A 262 8.26 14.23 19.63
C GLU A 262 8.83 12.86 19.26
N ILE A 263 8.58 11.82 20.07
CA ILE A 263 9.11 10.47 19.81
C ILE A 263 8.41 9.82 18.60
N LEU A 264 7.08 9.96 18.50
CA LEU A 264 6.34 9.50 17.31
C LEU A 264 6.84 10.17 16.02
N LYS A 265 7.05 11.49 16.03
CA LYS A 265 7.65 12.21 14.88
C LYS A 265 9.05 11.74 14.51
N LEU A 266 9.82 11.16 15.44
CA LEU A 266 11.14 10.60 15.14
C LEU A 266 11.03 9.22 14.50
N ILE A 267 10.04 8.44 14.91
CA ILE A 267 9.86 7.05 14.49
C ILE A 267 9.04 6.98 13.20
N ALA A 268 7.95 7.72 13.02
CA ALA A 268 7.13 7.64 11.80
C ALA A 268 7.60 8.56 10.68
N LYS A 269 8.89 8.50 10.37
CA LYS A 269 9.44 9.28 9.28
C LYS A 269 9.48 8.48 7.99
N PRO A 270 8.77 8.91 6.94
CA PRO A 270 8.94 8.30 5.64
C PRO A 270 10.36 8.62 5.14
N MET A 271 11.11 7.55 4.85
CA MET A 271 12.50 7.61 4.34
C MET A 271 12.62 6.97 2.96
N ALA A 272 11.50 6.56 2.37
CA ALA A 272 11.42 6.08 1.00
C ALA A 272 10.55 7.02 0.18
N THR A 273 10.87 7.12 -1.10
CA THR A 273 10.03 7.84 -2.07
C THR A 273 9.51 6.84 -3.07
N PHE A 274 8.20 6.73 -3.18
CA PHE A 274 7.56 6.09 -4.32
C PHE A 274 7.73 7.02 -5.53
N ASN A 275 8.23 6.46 -6.63
CA ASN A 275 8.36 7.15 -7.90
C ASN A 275 7.78 6.27 -9.02
N LEU A 276 7.06 6.91 -9.94
CA LEU A 276 6.55 6.31 -11.16
C LEU A 276 7.19 7.04 -12.34
N GLU A 277 7.99 6.32 -13.11
CA GLU A 277 8.75 6.88 -14.22
C GLU A 277 8.27 6.31 -15.55
N ILE A 278 7.94 7.17 -16.50
CA ILE A 278 7.59 6.76 -17.87
C ILE A 278 8.87 6.47 -18.65
N LYS A 279 9.00 5.24 -19.15
CA LYS A 279 10.20 4.78 -19.87
C LYS A 279 10.04 4.83 -21.38
N CYS A 280 8.87 4.44 -21.88
CA CYS A 280 8.56 4.47 -23.30
C CYS A 280 7.05 4.60 -23.52
N CYS A 281 6.69 5.04 -24.72
CA CYS A 281 5.31 5.22 -25.12
C CYS A 281 5.05 4.61 -26.50
N TRP A 282 3.79 4.30 -26.74
CA TRP A 282 3.26 3.98 -28.04
C TRP A 282 2.00 4.81 -28.24
N THR A 283 1.84 5.38 -29.44
CA THR A 283 0.67 6.16 -29.83
C THR A 283 0.14 5.65 -31.17
N LYS A 284 -1.18 5.70 -31.38
CA LYS A 284 -1.78 5.27 -32.65
C LYS A 284 -1.24 6.03 -33.87
N ASP A 285 -0.97 7.32 -33.71
CA ASP A 285 -0.52 8.18 -34.80
C ASP A 285 1.01 8.17 -35.00
N GLY A 286 1.78 7.91 -33.93
CA GLY A 286 3.24 8.03 -33.90
C GLY A 286 4.01 6.73 -33.74
N GLY A 287 3.34 5.61 -33.47
CA GLY A 287 3.99 4.33 -33.19
C GLY A 287 4.77 4.33 -31.88
N PHE A 288 5.81 3.47 -31.79
CA PHE A 288 6.64 3.31 -30.60
C PHE A 288 7.75 4.37 -30.50
N GLU A 289 7.93 4.91 -29.30
CA GLU A 289 9.00 5.85 -28.97
C GLU A 289 9.59 5.56 -27.57
N SER A 290 10.93 5.60 -27.46
CA SER A 290 11.61 5.50 -26.17
C SER A 290 11.79 6.89 -25.58
N ILE A 291 11.36 7.10 -24.33
CA ILE A 291 11.49 8.39 -23.63
C ILE A 291 12.79 8.42 -22.81
N VAL A 292 13.18 7.27 -22.26
CA VAL A 292 14.44 7.08 -21.55
C VAL A 292 15.27 6.08 -22.34
N GLU A 293 16.54 6.42 -22.61
CA GLU A 293 17.51 5.48 -23.17
C GLU A 293 17.92 4.50 -22.05
N ASP A 294 17.84 3.19 -22.29
CA ASP A 294 18.34 2.23 -21.30
C ASP A 294 19.86 2.21 -21.37
N GLU A 295 20.54 2.45 -20.25
CA GLU A 295 21.85 1.85 -20.03
C GLU A 295 21.67 0.33 -20.10
N THR A 296 22.42 -0.29 -21.00
CA THR A 296 22.36 -1.73 -21.29
C THR A 296 22.22 -2.56 -20.01
N ALA A 297 21.28 -3.50 -20.01
CA ALA A 297 21.16 -4.54 -19.00
C ALA A 297 22.51 -5.28 -18.88
N THR A 298 23.34 -4.87 -17.93
CA THR A 298 24.45 -5.69 -17.47
C THR A 298 23.84 -6.89 -16.78
N ASP A 299 24.15 -8.06 -17.33
CA ASP A 299 23.97 -9.37 -16.73
C ASP A 299 24.72 -9.43 -15.39
N SER A 300 24.08 -8.94 -14.32
CA SER A 300 24.49 -9.20 -12.95
C SER A 300 23.64 -10.37 -12.45
N GLY A 301 24.24 -11.55 -12.52
CA GLY A 301 23.63 -12.80 -12.09
C GLY A 301 23.15 -12.80 -10.64
N ASN A 302 22.20 -13.72 -10.40
CA ASN A 302 21.79 -14.20 -9.09
C ASN A 302 21.63 -13.12 -8.00
N ALA A 303 20.61 -12.28 -8.16
CA ALA A 303 19.73 -12.03 -7.03
C ALA A 303 18.53 -12.95 -7.23
N GLU A 304 18.46 -14.03 -6.43
CA GLU A 304 17.18 -14.68 -6.15
C GLU A 304 16.26 -13.58 -5.61
N GLY A 305 15.50 -12.97 -6.51
CA GLY A 305 14.40 -12.11 -6.14
C GLY A 305 13.51 -12.96 -5.28
N GLU A 306 13.36 -12.57 -4.03
CA GLU A 306 12.21 -12.98 -3.25
C GLU A 306 11.00 -12.69 -4.14
N ASP A 307 10.42 -13.75 -4.72
CA ASP A 307 9.07 -13.78 -5.24
C ASP A 307 8.17 -13.43 -4.05
N MET A 308 8.12 -12.14 -3.69
CA MET A 308 7.05 -11.60 -2.88
C MET A 308 5.80 -11.89 -3.70
N ASP A 309 4.95 -12.76 -3.17
CA ASP A 309 3.66 -13.15 -3.72
C ASP A 309 2.96 -11.93 -4.34
N GLN A 310 3.12 -11.77 -5.66
CA GLN A 310 2.44 -10.75 -6.47
C GLN A 310 0.93 -11.05 -6.58
N GLU A 311 0.40 -11.99 -5.78
CA GLU A 311 -1.02 -12.36 -5.76
C GLU A 311 -1.91 -11.22 -5.22
N GLU A 312 -1.38 -10.29 -4.42
CA GLU A 312 -2.18 -9.18 -3.83
C GLU A 312 -2.28 -7.91 -4.70
N ALA A 313 -1.49 -7.76 -5.76
CA ALA A 313 -1.65 -6.64 -6.71
C ALA A 313 -2.77 -6.88 -7.74
N ASP A 314 -3.20 -8.14 -7.84
CA ASP A 314 -4.18 -8.64 -8.82
C ASP A 314 -5.62 -8.62 -8.27
N GLU A 315 -5.89 -8.16 -7.05
CA GLU A 315 -7.24 -8.22 -6.46
C GLU A 315 -8.27 -7.26 -7.06
N ASP A 316 -7.87 -6.13 -7.65
CA ASP A 316 -8.83 -5.06 -8.03
C ASP A 316 -9.12 -4.96 -9.54
N MET A 317 -8.89 -6.02 -10.31
CA MET A 317 -9.31 -6.03 -11.73
C MET A 317 -10.80 -6.34 -11.91
N SER A 318 -11.56 -6.64 -10.84
CA SER A 318 -12.97 -7.04 -10.91
C SER A 318 -13.99 -6.01 -10.39
N ASP A 319 -13.63 -4.74 -10.16
CA ASP A 319 -14.63 -3.69 -9.87
C ASP A 319 -15.34 -3.22 -11.15
N ASN A 320 -15.88 -4.19 -11.89
CA ASN A 320 -16.80 -3.99 -13.00
C ASN A 320 -17.84 -5.09 -12.91
N ASP A 321 -18.77 -4.93 -11.98
CA ASP A 321 -20.15 -5.38 -12.14
C ASP A 321 -21.07 -4.41 -11.37
N GLU A 322 -22.05 -3.88 -12.11
CA GLU A 322 -23.10 -2.89 -11.81
C GLU A 322 -22.75 -1.40 -11.86
#